data_AF-A0A958TH22-F1
#
_entry.id   AF-A0A958TH22-F1
#
_cell.length_a   1.000
_cell.length_b   1.000
_cell.length_c   1.000
_cell.angle_alpha   90.00
_cell.angle_beta   90.00
_cell.angle_gamma   90.00
#
_symmetry.space_group_name_H-M   'P 1'
#
loop_
_entity.id
_entity.type
_entity.pdbx_description
1 polymer ?
#
loop_
_entity_poly.entity_id
_entity_poly.type
_entity_poly.pdbx_seq_one_letter_code
_entity_poly.pdbx_strand_id
1 'polypeptide(L)'
;MSKQRFKNQIITRRKVVNNILKIWNRASDDEKYDWYHNAHYTAKLMSQQVEGDNPVSKTCGVIAALSPRKRWGINKEIAYDLITTGDCGHMELFKQKAKDILNSSGTDEEIGSILRGEKIVSFYKNIKYPDSSDNITIDRHALSISLGKKISEEEYRGITKNQYNFFKDCYVAVAEKVGVPPILMQSATWVNWRKNPKF
;
A
#
# COMPACT_ATOMS: atom_id res chain seq x y z
N MET A 1 22.94 3.80 16.65
CA MET A 1 21.67 4.31 16.05
C MET A 1 21.70 4.10 14.54
N SER A 2 20.79 3.30 13.97
CA SER A 2 20.71 3.10 12.51
C SER A 2 20.41 4.41 11.78
N LYS A 3 21.14 4.68 10.70
CA LYS A 3 21.04 5.88 9.84
C LYS A 3 20.84 5.43 8.39
N GLN A 4 20.05 6.17 7.63
CA GLN A 4 19.83 5.95 6.20
C GLN A 4 20.08 7.24 5.43
N ARG A 5 20.91 7.19 4.40
CA ARG A 5 21.01 8.29 3.43
C ARG A 5 19.82 8.20 2.49
N PHE A 6 19.05 9.28 2.40
CA PHE A 6 17.94 9.41 1.47
C PHE A 6 18.07 10.75 0.75
N LYS A 7 18.30 10.69 -0.57
CA LYS A 7 18.64 11.87 -1.38
C LYS A 7 19.81 12.65 -0.75
N ASN A 8 19.61 13.93 -0.46
CA ASN A 8 20.64 14.85 0.04
C ASN A 8 20.69 14.94 1.58
N GLN A 9 20.00 14.05 2.31
CA GLN A 9 19.96 14.08 3.77
C GLN A 9 20.24 12.71 4.41
N ILE A 10 20.76 12.75 5.63
CA ILE A 10 20.90 11.58 6.50
C ILE A 10 19.73 11.58 7.48
N ILE A 11 19.00 10.47 7.50
CA ILE A 11 17.82 10.29 8.35
C ILE A 11 18.17 9.26 9.42
N THR A 12 17.79 9.51 10.66
CA THR A 12 17.98 8.57 11.77
C THR A 12 16.70 7.78 12.02
N ARG A 13 16.84 6.51 12.45
CA ARG A 13 15.70 5.67 12.86
C ARG A 13 14.83 6.40 13.90
N ARG A 14 15.47 7.04 14.89
CA ARG A 14 14.78 7.81 15.94
C ARG A 14 13.88 8.91 15.38
N LYS A 15 14.37 9.68 14.39
CA LYS A 15 13.58 10.75 13.77
C LYS A 15 12.35 10.19 13.06
N VAL A 16 12.52 9.13 12.28
CA VAL A 16 11.41 8.50 11.54
C VAL A 16 10.36 7.92 12.50
N VAL A 17 10.80 7.15 13.49
CA VAL A 17 9.92 6.56 14.51
C VAL A 17 9.10 7.64 15.22
N ASN A 18 9.75 8.75 15.62
CA ASN A 18 9.04 9.86 16.25
C ASN A 18 8.01 10.51 15.32
N ASN A 19 8.32 10.65 14.02
CA ASN A 19 7.40 11.23 13.06
C ASN A 19 6.16 10.34 12.83
N ILE A 20 6.36 9.03 12.69
CA ILE A 20 5.25 8.06 12.55
C ILE A 20 4.38 8.07 13.81
N LEU A 21 5.01 7.99 15.00
CA LEU A 21 4.29 8.02 16.28
C LEU A 21 3.48 9.30 16.47
N LYS A 22 4.00 10.45 16.01
CA LYS A 22 3.29 11.73 16.05
C LYS A 22 2.00 11.70 15.22
N ILE A 23 2.04 11.12 14.03
CA ILE A 23 0.84 10.98 13.18
C ILE A 23 -0.12 9.94 13.76
N TRP A 24 0.40 8.83 14.29
CA TRP A 24 -0.42 7.83 14.98
C TRP A 24 -1.21 8.43 16.14
N ASN A 25 -0.56 9.22 17.00
CA ASN A 25 -1.22 9.87 18.15
C ASN A 25 -2.25 10.93 17.73
N ARG A 26 -2.22 11.41 16.49
CA ARG A 26 -3.22 12.32 15.93
C ARG A 26 -4.37 11.60 15.26
N ALA A 27 -4.22 10.32 14.95
CA ALA A 27 -5.29 9.54 14.38
C ALA A 27 -6.37 9.33 15.44
N SER A 28 -7.62 9.65 15.07
CA SER A 28 -8.78 9.31 15.88
C SER A 28 -9.00 7.80 15.87
N ASP A 29 -9.80 7.28 16.82
CA ASP A 29 -10.05 5.83 16.88
C ASP A 29 -10.84 5.33 15.67
N ASP A 30 -11.73 6.15 15.11
CA ASP A 30 -12.41 5.89 13.83
C ASP A 30 -11.46 5.83 12.62
N GLU A 31 -10.21 6.31 12.77
CA GLU A 31 -9.17 6.20 11.74
C GLU A 31 -8.27 4.99 11.95
N LYS A 32 -8.27 4.40 13.14
CA LYS A 32 -7.53 3.19 13.51
C LYS A 32 -8.40 1.94 13.34
N TYR A 33 -9.11 1.86 12.22
CA TYR A 33 -9.88 0.68 11.87
C TYR A 33 -9.11 -0.25 10.95
N ASP A 34 -9.63 -1.46 10.81
CA ASP A 34 -9.02 -2.47 9.96
C ASP A 34 -9.27 -2.23 8.46
N TRP A 35 -8.48 -1.29 7.93
CA TRP A 35 -8.58 -0.85 6.53
C TRP A 35 -8.35 -2.00 5.55
N TYR A 36 -7.41 -2.90 5.85
CA TYR A 36 -7.05 -3.99 4.95
C TYR A 36 -8.10 -5.10 4.95
N HIS A 37 -8.77 -5.37 6.07
CA HIS A 37 -9.97 -6.22 6.06
C HIS A 37 -11.08 -5.66 5.17
N ASN A 38 -11.33 -4.34 5.25
CA ASN A 38 -12.33 -3.70 4.37
C ASN A 38 -11.92 -3.74 2.89
N ALA A 39 -10.63 -3.57 2.59
CA ALA A 39 -10.11 -3.71 1.24
C ALA A 39 -10.22 -5.15 0.73
N HIS A 40 -9.91 -6.14 1.58
CA HIS A 40 -10.08 -7.56 1.27
C HIS A 40 -11.54 -7.91 1.00
N TYR A 41 -12.45 -7.43 1.85
CA TYR A 41 -13.90 -7.63 1.66
C TYR A 41 -14.37 -7.04 0.33
N THR A 42 -13.91 -5.83 -0.02
CA THR A 42 -14.18 -5.22 -1.33
C THR A 42 -13.69 -6.12 -2.47
N ALA A 43 -12.45 -6.63 -2.37
CA ALA A 43 -11.90 -7.53 -3.38
C ALA A 43 -12.71 -8.84 -3.47
N LYS A 44 -13.15 -9.40 -2.35
CA LYS A 44 -14.00 -10.59 -2.31
C LYS A 44 -15.33 -10.38 -3.01
N LEU A 45 -15.99 -9.23 -2.82
CA LEU A 45 -17.23 -8.91 -3.54
C LEU A 45 -17.00 -8.79 -5.05
N MET A 46 -15.96 -8.05 -5.47
CA MET A 46 -15.64 -7.90 -6.90
C MET A 46 -15.24 -9.23 -7.55
N SER A 47 -14.61 -10.14 -6.79
CA SER A 47 -14.17 -11.44 -7.30
C SER A 47 -15.31 -12.36 -7.76
N GLN A 48 -16.55 -12.07 -7.37
CA GLN A 48 -17.73 -12.78 -7.86
C GLN A 48 -17.96 -12.59 -9.37
N GLN A 49 -17.32 -11.59 -9.97
CA GLN A 49 -17.38 -11.31 -11.40
C GLN A 49 -16.14 -11.84 -12.15
N VAL A 50 -15.24 -12.54 -11.45
CA VAL A 50 -14.00 -13.07 -12.03
C VAL A 50 -14.14 -14.58 -12.19
N GLU A 51 -13.97 -15.07 -13.41
CA GLU A 51 -13.99 -16.49 -13.73
C GLU A 51 -12.63 -17.16 -13.52
N GLY A 52 -12.67 -18.50 -13.37
CA GLY A 52 -11.49 -19.35 -13.24
C GLY A 52 -10.89 -19.40 -11.83
N ASP A 53 -9.64 -19.85 -11.74
CA ASP A 53 -8.99 -20.11 -10.47
C ASP A 53 -8.57 -18.83 -9.74
N ASN A 54 -8.56 -18.91 -8.41
CA ASN A 54 -8.06 -17.86 -7.52
C ASN A 54 -8.69 -16.46 -7.74
N PRO A 55 -10.02 -16.32 -7.89
CA PRO A 55 -10.65 -15.07 -8.29
C PRO A 55 -10.40 -13.92 -7.30
N VAL A 56 -10.33 -14.22 -5.99
CA VAL A 56 -9.99 -13.23 -4.95
C VAL A 56 -8.55 -12.74 -5.12
N SER A 57 -7.59 -13.65 -5.33
CA SER A 57 -6.18 -13.29 -5.55
C SER A 57 -6.04 -12.39 -6.79
N LYS A 58 -6.65 -12.78 -7.91
CA LYS A 58 -6.67 -11.99 -9.15
C LYS A 58 -7.24 -10.59 -8.90
N THR A 59 -8.36 -10.51 -8.19
CA THR A 59 -9.01 -9.23 -7.86
C THR A 59 -8.12 -8.34 -6.98
N CYS A 60 -7.49 -8.90 -5.94
CA CYS A 60 -6.51 -8.17 -5.13
C CYS A 60 -5.34 -7.66 -5.99
N GLY A 61 -4.87 -8.48 -6.94
CA GLY A 61 -3.82 -8.11 -7.88
C GLY A 61 -4.24 -6.97 -8.81
N VAL A 62 -5.46 -7.01 -9.38
CA VAL A 62 -6.04 -5.94 -10.21
C VAL A 62 -6.11 -4.63 -9.43
N ILE A 63 -6.66 -4.66 -8.22
CA ILE A 63 -6.73 -3.48 -7.34
C ILE A 63 -5.32 -2.90 -7.12
N ALA A 64 -4.34 -3.75 -6.85
CA ALA A 64 -2.97 -3.32 -6.63
C ALA A 64 -2.32 -2.73 -7.89
N ALA A 65 -2.47 -3.37 -9.05
CA ALA A 65 -1.95 -2.92 -10.34
C ALA A 65 -2.45 -1.51 -10.70
N LEU A 66 -3.72 -1.22 -10.39
CA LEU A 66 -4.39 0.06 -10.69
C LEU A 66 -4.25 1.11 -9.58
N SER A 67 -3.61 0.77 -8.45
CA SER A 67 -3.40 1.70 -7.31
C SER A 67 -2.49 2.91 -7.58
N PRO A 68 -1.49 2.86 -8.49
CA PRO A 68 -0.56 3.98 -8.64
C PRO A 68 -1.25 5.28 -9.02
N ARG A 69 -1.05 6.32 -8.20
CA ARG A 69 -1.61 7.67 -8.38
C ARG A 69 -3.14 7.75 -8.30
N LYS A 70 -3.81 6.75 -7.73
CA LYS A 70 -5.27 6.74 -7.56
C LYS A 70 -5.67 6.89 -6.10
N ARG A 71 -6.76 7.61 -5.86
CA ARG A 71 -7.44 7.61 -4.55
C ARG A 71 -8.21 6.30 -4.41
N TRP A 72 -8.36 5.80 -3.18
CA TRP A 72 -9.04 4.53 -2.91
C TRP A 72 -10.42 4.41 -3.57
N GLY A 73 -11.27 5.45 -3.51
CA GLY A 73 -12.59 5.44 -4.17
C GLY A 73 -12.49 5.16 -5.67
N ILE A 74 -11.72 5.99 -6.38
CA ILE A 74 -11.46 5.82 -7.82
C ILE A 74 -10.79 4.48 -8.14
N ASN A 75 -9.88 4.00 -7.29
CA ASN A 75 -9.21 2.72 -7.50
C ASN A 75 -10.20 1.54 -7.47
N LYS A 76 -11.21 1.58 -6.59
CA LYS A 76 -12.29 0.59 -6.57
C LYS A 76 -13.13 0.65 -7.84
N GLU A 77 -13.52 1.85 -8.25
CA GLU A 77 -14.34 2.08 -9.45
C GLU A 77 -13.64 1.50 -10.69
N ILE A 78 -12.40 1.93 -10.97
CA ILE A 78 -11.69 1.45 -12.16
C ILE A 78 -11.30 -0.03 -12.10
N ALA A 79 -11.14 -0.61 -10.90
CA ALA A 79 -10.93 -2.05 -10.76
C ALA A 79 -12.20 -2.81 -11.11
N TYR A 80 -13.35 -2.35 -10.64
CA TYR A 80 -14.65 -2.92 -10.99
C TYR A 80 -14.96 -2.78 -12.48
N ASP A 81 -14.71 -1.60 -13.08
CA ASP A 81 -14.89 -1.37 -14.51
C ASP A 81 -14.04 -2.36 -15.33
N LEU A 82 -12.75 -2.52 -14.97
CA LEU A 82 -11.86 -3.43 -15.69
C LEU A 82 -12.30 -4.89 -15.56
N ILE A 83 -12.74 -5.31 -14.38
CA ILE A 83 -13.23 -6.68 -14.13
C ILE A 83 -14.49 -6.97 -14.94
N THR A 84 -15.43 -6.03 -14.99
CA THR A 84 -16.76 -6.25 -15.56
C THR A 84 -16.86 -5.94 -17.06
N THR A 85 -16.05 -5.01 -17.56
CA THR A 85 -16.12 -4.54 -18.96
C THR A 85 -14.87 -4.87 -19.77
N GLY A 86 -13.79 -5.31 -19.11
CA GLY A 86 -12.49 -5.51 -19.74
C GLY A 86 -11.68 -4.23 -19.95
N ASP A 87 -12.17 -3.06 -19.54
CA ASP A 87 -11.44 -1.79 -19.65
C ASP A 87 -11.72 -0.81 -18.52
N CYS A 88 -10.86 0.20 -18.34
CA CYS A 88 -11.05 1.24 -17.31
C CYS A 88 -10.24 2.52 -17.58
N GLY A 89 -10.57 3.58 -16.81
CA GLY A 89 -9.91 4.89 -16.86
C GLY A 89 -8.52 4.93 -16.20
N HIS A 90 -7.51 4.32 -16.83
CA HIS A 90 -6.11 4.37 -16.40
C HIS A 90 -5.11 4.41 -17.58
N MET A 91 -3.86 4.79 -17.32
CA MET A 91 -2.75 4.61 -18.26
C MET A 91 -2.55 3.13 -18.66
N GLU A 92 -2.28 2.89 -19.94
CA GLU A 92 -2.25 1.57 -20.56
C GLU A 92 -1.33 0.56 -19.86
N LEU A 93 -0.16 1.01 -19.40
CA LEU A 93 0.78 0.17 -18.64
C LEU A 93 0.13 -0.51 -17.43
N PHE A 94 -0.73 0.19 -16.70
CA PHE A 94 -1.38 -0.35 -15.50
C PHE A 94 -2.61 -1.18 -15.85
N LYS A 95 -3.32 -0.82 -16.93
CA LYS A 95 -4.40 -1.63 -17.49
C LYS A 95 -3.90 -2.98 -17.94
N GLN A 96 -2.79 -3.01 -18.68
CA GLN A 96 -2.20 -4.24 -19.18
C GLN A 96 -1.82 -5.19 -18.04
N LYS A 97 -1.13 -4.70 -17.00
CA LYS A 97 -0.83 -5.52 -15.81
C LYS A 97 -2.09 -6.11 -15.16
N ALA A 98 -3.16 -5.32 -15.07
CA ALA A 98 -4.40 -5.79 -14.48
C ALA A 98 -5.07 -6.88 -15.36
N LYS A 99 -5.06 -6.70 -16.69
CA LYS A 99 -5.52 -7.70 -17.66
C LYS A 99 -4.70 -8.98 -17.60
N ASP A 100 -3.38 -8.86 -17.54
CA ASP A 100 -2.45 -9.99 -17.40
C ASP A 100 -2.75 -10.79 -16.11
N ILE A 101 -3.05 -10.09 -15.01
CA ILE A 101 -3.44 -10.74 -13.74
C ILE A 101 -4.78 -11.49 -13.88
N LEU A 102 -5.78 -10.93 -14.55
CA LEU A 102 -7.05 -11.63 -14.77
C LEU A 102 -6.86 -12.92 -15.59
N ASN A 103 -5.95 -12.89 -16.57
CA ASN A 103 -5.62 -14.01 -17.44
C ASN A 103 -4.61 -15.01 -16.83
N SER A 104 -4.06 -14.71 -15.65
CA SER A 104 -3.07 -15.56 -14.96
C SER A 104 -3.69 -16.77 -14.24
N SER A 105 -2.86 -17.63 -13.63
CA SER A 105 -3.32 -18.66 -12.68
C SER A 105 -3.78 -18.08 -11.34
N GLY A 106 -3.44 -16.83 -11.05
CA GLY A 106 -3.76 -16.14 -9.81
C GLY A 106 -2.93 -16.58 -8.59
N THR A 107 -1.81 -17.29 -8.79
CA THR A 107 -0.82 -17.59 -7.74
C THR A 107 -0.09 -16.32 -7.29
N ASP A 108 0.44 -16.32 -6.06
CA ASP A 108 1.16 -15.16 -5.51
C ASP A 108 2.45 -14.86 -6.27
N GLU A 109 3.14 -15.92 -6.69
CA GLU A 109 4.38 -15.85 -7.45
C GLU A 109 4.13 -15.18 -8.80
N GLU A 110 3.11 -15.64 -9.53
CA GLU A 110 2.76 -15.10 -10.85
C GLU A 110 2.26 -13.66 -10.76
N ILE A 111 1.30 -13.37 -9.87
CA ILE A 111 0.79 -12.01 -9.64
C ILE A 111 1.94 -11.07 -9.23
N GLY A 112 2.80 -11.51 -8.31
CA GLY A 112 3.97 -10.74 -7.88
C GLY A 112 4.90 -10.39 -9.04
N SER A 113 5.13 -11.34 -9.96
CA SER A 113 5.96 -11.16 -11.15
C SER A 113 5.36 -10.15 -12.16
N ILE A 114 4.03 -10.12 -12.29
CA ILE A 114 3.31 -9.19 -13.17
C ILE A 114 3.30 -7.78 -12.58
N LEU A 115 2.97 -7.67 -11.28
CA LEU A 115 2.85 -6.38 -10.59
C LEU A 115 4.16 -5.59 -10.65
N ARG A 116 5.27 -6.26 -10.35
CA ARG A 116 6.63 -5.71 -10.24
C ARG A 116 6.74 -4.57 -9.21
N GLY A 117 7.87 -4.51 -8.52
CA GLY A 117 8.18 -3.46 -7.56
C GLY A 117 7.57 -3.67 -6.18
N GLU A 118 8.39 -3.44 -5.15
CA GLU A 118 8.09 -3.82 -3.76
C GLU A 118 6.81 -3.15 -3.24
N LYS A 119 6.60 -1.86 -3.52
CA LYS A 119 5.42 -1.12 -3.06
C LYS A 119 4.11 -1.76 -3.54
N ILE A 120 4.02 -2.12 -4.82
CA ILE A 120 2.76 -2.64 -5.39
C ILE A 120 2.53 -4.07 -4.91
N VAL A 121 3.59 -4.88 -4.85
CA VAL A 121 3.52 -6.26 -4.32
C VAL A 121 3.14 -6.28 -2.83
N SER A 122 3.71 -5.39 -2.00
CA SER A 122 3.32 -5.26 -0.60
C SER A 122 1.84 -4.85 -0.46
N PHE A 123 1.36 -3.95 -1.32
CA PHE A 123 -0.04 -3.53 -1.29
C PHE A 123 -0.98 -4.69 -1.64
N TYR A 124 -0.64 -5.47 -2.68
CA TYR A 124 -1.35 -6.71 -3.02
C TYR A 124 -1.41 -7.70 -1.84
N LYS A 125 -0.26 -8.02 -1.23
CA LYS A 125 -0.18 -8.98 -0.13
C LYS A 125 -0.98 -8.51 1.09
N ASN A 126 -0.95 -7.21 1.39
CA ASN A 126 -1.71 -6.67 2.52
C ASN A 126 -3.23 -6.72 2.30
N ILE A 127 -3.71 -6.55 1.06
CA ILE A 127 -5.14 -6.74 0.75
C ILE A 127 -5.50 -8.23 0.78
N LYS A 128 -4.64 -9.11 0.22
CA LYS A 128 -4.95 -10.54 0.13
C LYS A 128 -4.93 -11.23 1.50
N TYR A 129 -3.98 -10.86 2.37
CA TYR A 129 -3.73 -11.52 3.65
C TYR A 129 -3.82 -10.52 4.82
N PRO A 130 -5.01 -9.96 5.11
CA PRO A 130 -5.13 -8.92 6.13
C PRO A 130 -4.79 -9.44 7.54
N ASP A 131 -4.97 -10.73 7.83
CA ASP A 131 -4.65 -11.32 9.15
C ASP A 131 -3.19 -11.70 9.35
N SER A 132 -2.46 -11.98 8.27
CA SER A 132 -1.15 -12.63 8.34
C SER A 132 -0.04 -11.91 7.57
N SER A 133 -0.35 -10.81 6.87
CA SER A 133 0.67 -10.08 6.13
C SER A 133 1.68 -9.42 7.06
N ASP A 134 2.95 -9.74 6.85
CA ASP A 134 4.13 -9.11 7.44
C ASP A 134 4.69 -7.96 6.57
N ASN A 135 3.95 -7.57 5.53
CA ASN A 135 4.37 -6.55 4.56
C ASN A 135 3.87 -5.16 4.95
N ILE A 136 4.63 -4.13 4.59
CA ILE A 136 4.25 -2.74 4.79
C ILE A 136 4.37 -2.02 3.47
N THR A 137 3.30 -1.33 3.08
CA THR A 137 3.28 -0.51 1.88
C THR A 137 3.90 0.86 2.16
N ILE A 138 5.14 1.08 1.71
CA ILE A 138 5.81 2.37 1.79
C ILE A 138 5.52 3.15 0.50
N ASP A 139 4.35 3.78 0.46
CA ASP A 139 3.97 4.72 -0.60
C ASP A 139 4.48 6.14 -0.32
N ARG A 140 4.14 7.10 -1.20
CA ARG A 140 4.53 8.51 -1.03
C ARG A 140 4.02 9.12 0.28
N HIS A 141 2.85 8.70 0.77
CA HIS A 141 2.27 9.20 2.01
C HIS A 141 3.01 8.63 3.22
N ALA A 142 3.27 7.32 3.23
CA ALA A 142 4.06 6.67 4.27
C ALA A 142 5.47 7.27 4.38
N LEU A 143 6.07 7.62 3.22
CA LEU A 143 7.34 8.32 3.18
C LEU A 143 7.23 9.79 3.62
N SER A 144 6.15 10.49 3.25
CA SER A 144 5.88 11.86 3.74
C SER A 144 5.81 11.91 5.28
N ILE A 145 5.07 10.96 5.86
CA ILE A 145 4.95 10.78 7.31
C ILE A 145 6.34 10.51 7.91
N SER A 146 7.08 9.54 7.34
CA SER A 146 8.42 9.18 7.80
C SER A 146 9.39 10.39 7.81
N LEU A 147 9.28 11.25 6.79
CA LEU A 147 10.13 12.43 6.63
C LEU A 147 9.62 13.65 7.41
N GLY A 148 8.40 13.60 7.92
CA GLY A 148 7.73 14.72 8.60
C GLY A 148 7.43 15.91 7.68
N LYS A 149 7.27 15.65 6.38
CA LYS A 149 6.94 16.68 5.38
C LYS A 149 6.20 16.05 4.21
N LYS A 150 5.29 16.80 3.58
CA LYS A 150 4.66 16.37 2.33
C LYS A 150 5.72 16.33 1.23
N ILE A 151 5.85 15.19 0.55
CA ILE A 151 6.77 15.04 -0.59
C ILE A 151 6.01 14.89 -1.91
N SER A 152 6.68 15.25 -2.99
CA SER A 152 6.24 15.06 -4.38
C SER A 152 6.50 13.63 -4.89
N GLU A 153 5.93 13.30 -6.06
CA GLU A 153 6.25 12.04 -6.77
C GLU A 153 7.72 11.99 -7.20
N GLU A 154 8.29 13.14 -7.59
CA GLU A 154 9.71 13.31 -7.93
C GLU A 154 10.63 12.89 -6.77
N GLU A 155 10.30 13.34 -5.57
CA GLU A 155 11.05 13.00 -4.35
C GLU A 155 10.90 11.52 -3.96
N TYR A 156 9.74 10.91 -4.23
CA TYR A 156 9.50 9.50 -3.98
C TYR A 156 10.21 8.57 -4.98
N ARG A 157 10.36 9.00 -6.24
CA ARG A 157 11.00 8.21 -7.30
C ARG A 157 12.42 7.79 -6.92
N GLY A 158 12.76 6.56 -7.31
CA GLY A 158 14.11 6.01 -7.14
C GLY A 158 14.45 5.60 -5.70
N ILE A 159 13.44 5.35 -4.84
CA ILE A 159 13.67 4.70 -3.55
C ILE A 159 14.28 3.30 -3.80
N THR A 160 15.40 3.01 -3.14
CA THR A 160 16.06 1.70 -3.25
C THR A 160 15.41 0.69 -2.29
N LYS A 161 15.60 -0.60 -2.55
CA LYS A 161 15.15 -1.69 -1.65
C LYS A 161 15.62 -1.49 -0.21
N ASN A 162 16.90 -1.13 -0.01
CA ASN A 162 17.44 -0.89 1.33
C ASN A 162 16.77 0.30 2.02
N GLN A 163 16.49 1.38 1.28
CA GLN A 163 15.74 2.52 1.82
C GLN A 163 14.30 2.14 2.15
N TYR A 164 13.63 1.39 1.27
CA TYR A 164 12.28 0.90 1.49
C TYR A 164 12.19 0.06 2.77
N ASN A 165 13.11 -0.90 2.93
CA ASN A 165 13.22 -1.74 4.13
C ASN A 165 13.49 -0.92 5.39
N PHE A 166 14.39 0.07 5.32
CA PHE A 166 14.63 0.97 6.47
C PHE A 166 13.35 1.66 6.95
N PHE A 167 12.50 2.16 6.03
CA PHE A 167 11.23 2.78 6.40
C PHE A 167 10.21 1.74 6.89
N LYS A 168 10.14 0.55 6.27
CA LYS A 168 9.33 -0.58 6.76
C LYS A 168 9.67 -0.89 8.22
N ASP A 169 10.95 -1.06 8.55
CA ASP A 169 11.41 -1.39 9.90
C ASP A 169 11.10 -0.30 10.92
N CYS A 170 10.97 0.95 10.48
CA CYS A 170 10.53 2.05 11.34
C CYS A 170 9.03 1.95 11.64
N TYR A 171 8.18 1.61 10.66
CA TYR A 171 6.75 1.37 10.90
C TYR A 171 6.54 0.19 11.85
N VAL A 172 7.24 -0.92 11.62
CA VAL A 172 7.20 -2.11 12.48
C VAL A 172 7.59 -1.74 13.93
N ALA A 173 8.71 -1.02 14.11
CA ALA A 173 9.15 -0.62 15.44
C ALA A 173 8.15 0.29 16.18
N VAL A 174 7.44 1.16 15.46
CA VAL A 174 6.42 2.02 16.09
C VAL A 174 5.19 1.18 16.46
N ALA A 175 4.79 0.26 15.59
CA ALA A 175 3.66 -0.64 15.82
C ALA A 175 3.91 -1.53 17.05
N GLU A 176 5.09 -2.15 17.15
CA GLU A 176 5.53 -2.93 18.30
C GLU A 176 5.52 -2.10 19.59
N LYS A 177 6.03 -0.86 19.53
CA LYS A 177 6.06 0.05 20.68
C LYS A 177 4.66 0.39 21.20
N VAL A 178 3.67 0.48 20.31
CA VAL A 178 2.28 0.83 20.64
C VAL A 178 1.44 -0.42 20.93
N GLY A 179 1.89 -1.61 20.54
CA GLY A 179 1.15 -2.86 20.73
C GLY A 179 0.05 -3.09 19.69
N VAL A 180 0.26 -2.69 18.43
CA VAL A 180 -0.70 -2.88 17.33
C VAL A 180 -0.08 -3.60 16.13
N PRO A 181 -0.87 -4.25 15.26
CA PRO A 181 -0.36 -4.80 14.01
C PRO A 181 0.33 -3.74 13.13
N PRO A 182 1.49 -4.05 12.51
CA PRO A 182 2.18 -3.12 11.63
C PRO A 182 1.35 -2.56 10.47
N ILE A 183 0.48 -3.38 9.88
CA ILE A 183 -0.42 -2.96 8.80
C ILE A 183 -1.49 -1.97 9.28
N LEU A 184 -1.92 -2.06 10.54
CA LEU A 184 -2.83 -1.11 11.17
C LEU A 184 -2.13 0.23 11.41
N MET A 185 -0.89 0.20 11.93
CA MET A 185 -0.07 1.39 12.07
C MET A 185 0.10 2.12 10.72
N GLN A 186 0.40 1.36 9.65
CA GLN A 186 0.55 1.93 8.32
C GLN A 186 -0.77 2.51 7.78
N SER A 187 -1.89 1.79 7.90
CA SER A 187 -3.17 2.23 7.34
C SER A 187 -3.78 3.40 8.11
N ALA A 188 -3.74 3.39 9.45
CA ALA A 188 -4.30 4.45 10.27
C ALA A 188 -3.56 5.79 10.07
N THR A 189 -2.23 5.75 10.06
CA THR A 189 -1.42 6.95 9.78
C THR A 189 -1.64 7.47 8.36
N TRP A 190 -1.85 6.58 7.39
CA TRP A 190 -2.21 6.95 6.03
C TRP A 190 -3.61 7.58 5.94
N VAL A 191 -4.62 7.05 6.63
CA VAL A 191 -5.99 7.61 6.67
C VAL A 191 -5.95 9.03 7.23
N ASN A 192 -5.30 9.22 8.38
CA ASN A 192 -5.16 10.52 9.02
C ASN A 192 -4.41 11.51 8.11
N TRP A 193 -3.26 11.10 7.55
CA TRP A 193 -2.43 11.97 6.71
C TRP A 193 -3.14 12.44 5.43
N ARG A 194 -4.02 11.60 4.83
CA ARG A 194 -4.79 12.02 3.66
C ARG A 194 -5.85 13.07 3.97
N LYS A 195 -6.48 13.00 5.16
CA LYS A 195 -7.46 13.99 5.62
C LYS A 195 -6.77 15.27 6.08
N ASN A 196 -5.67 15.13 6.82
CA ASN A 196 -4.96 16.22 7.47
C ASN A 196 -3.45 16.17 7.15
N PRO A 197 -3.02 16.59 5.94
CA PRO A 197 -1.63 16.50 5.49
C PRO A 197 -0.74 17.59 6.11
N LYS A 198 -0.78 17.73 7.44
CA LYS A 198 -0.02 18.70 8.22
C LYS A 198 0.85 17.95 9.23
N PHE A 199 2.13 18.29 9.25
CA PHE A 199 3.05 17.79 10.26
C PHE A 199 3.09 18.73 11.46
#